data_AF-A0A929HR39-F1
#
_entry.id   AF-A0A929HR39-F1
#
_cell.length_a   1.000
_cell.length_b   1.000
_cell.length_c   1.000
_cell.angle_alpha   90.00
_cell.angle_beta   90.00
_cell.angle_gamma   90.00
#
_symmetry.space_group_name_H-M   'P 1'
#
loop_
_entity.id
_entity.type
_entity.pdbx_description
1 polymer ?
#
loop_
_entity_poly.entity_id
_entity_poly.type
_entity_poly.pdbx_seq_one_letter_code
_entity_poly.pdbx_strand_id
1 'polypeptide(L)' 'MSFINYSAREINCKIVYYGPGLCGKTSNLNVIYQKTRPESKGKMISLATETERTLFFDFLLLSLGDIK' A
#
# COMPACT_ATOMS: atom_id res chain seq x y z
N MET A 1 -11.90 2.02 -5.03
CA MET A 1 -12.92 2.92 -4.44
C MET A 1 -12.26 3.66 -3.29
N SER A 2 -12.38 4.97 -3.24
CA SER A 2 -11.84 5.78 -2.13
C SER A 2 -12.78 5.71 -0.92
N PHE A 3 -12.21 5.80 0.27
CA PHE A 3 -12.95 5.92 1.53
C PHE A 3 -12.67 7.28 2.14
N ILE A 4 -13.72 8.06 2.40
CA ILE A 4 -13.61 9.41 2.96
C ILE A 4 -13.88 9.33 4.47
N ASN A 5 -12.85 9.60 5.26
CA ASN A 5 -12.97 9.73 6.71
C ASN A 5 -13.16 11.21 7.06
N TYR A 6 -14.42 11.63 7.23
CA TYR A 6 -14.75 13.02 7.57
C TYR A 6 -14.27 13.45 8.96
N SER A 7 -14.21 12.53 9.94
CA SER A 7 -13.74 12.83 11.29
C SER A 7 -12.25 13.15 11.31
N ALA A 8 -11.45 12.40 10.54
CA ALA A 8 -10.02 12.63 10.40
C ALA A 8 -9.66 13.66 9.32
N ARG A 9 -10.64 14.05 8.48
CA ARG A 9 -10.44 14.85 7.25
C ARG A 9 -9.47 14.18 6.27
N GLU A 10 -9.56 12.87 6.12
CA GLU A 10 -8.66 12.08 5.27
C GLU A 10 -9.41 11.39 4.13
N ILE A 11 -8.78 11.30 2.96
CA ILE A 11 -9.25 10.49 1.84
C ILE A 11 -8.30 9.30 1.67
N ASN A 12 -8.81 8.11 1.93
CA ASN A 12 -8.07 6.86 1.81
C ASN A 12 -8.27 6.27 0.42
N CYS A 13 -7.18 6.13 -0.34
CA CYS A 13 -7.20 5.55 -1.68
C CYS A 13 -6.52 4.18 -1.67
N LYS A 14 -7.18 3.17 -2.28
CA LYS A 14 -6.61 1.83 -2.44
C LYS A 14 -6.10 1.64 -3.87
N ILE A 15 -4.79 1.46 -4.00
CA ILE A 15 -4.12 1.09 -5.26
C ILE A 15 -3.79 -0.40 -5.20
N VAL A 16 -4.10 -1.14 -6.26
CA VAL A 16 -3.85 -2.59 -6.33
C VAL A 16 -2.88 -2.85 -7.48
N TYR A 17 -1.72 -3.42 -7.15
CA TYR A 17 -0.79 -3.95 -8.14
C TYR A 17 -1.29 -5.33 -8.58
N TYR A 18 -1.72 -5.44 -9.83
CA TYR A 18 -2.23 -6.69 -10.40
C TYR A 18 -1.30 -7.23 -11.49
N GLY A 19 -1.21 -8.55 -11.62
CA GLY A 19 -0.38 -9.21 -12.62
C GLY A 19 0.01 -10.64 -12.23
N PRO A 20 0.62 -11.40 -13.14
CA PRO A 20 1.02 -12.79 -12.92
C PRO A 20 2.08 -12.93 -11.81
N GLY A 21 2.30 -14.16 -11.33
CA GLY A 21 3.38 -14.44 -10.38
C GLY A 21 4.74 -13.93 -10.89
N LEU A 22 5.60 -13.48 -9.97
CA LEU A 22 6.97 -13.01 -10.29
C LEU A 22 7.08 -11.80 -11.23
N CYS A 23 5.98 -11.13 -11.58
CA CYS A 23 6.01 -9.94 -12.47
C CYS A 23 6.50 -8.65 -11.79
N GLY A 24 7.11 -8.73 -10.59
CA GLY A 24 7.72 -7.57 -9.91
C GLY A 24 6.80 -6.68 -9.07
N LYS A 25 5.57 -7.13 -8.74
CA LYS A 25 4.63 -6.35 -7.88
C LYS A 25 5.25 -5.96 -6.53
N THR A 26 5.76 -6.95 -5.81
CA THR A 26 6.41 -6.79 -4.51
C THR A 26 7.67 -5.92 -4.63
N SER A 27 8.44 -6.06 -5.72
CA SER A 27 9.61 -5.21 -5.97
C SER A 27 9.22 -3.75 -6.15
N ASN A 28 8.09 -3.47 -6.82
CA ASN A 28 7.61 -2.10 -7.00
C ASN A 28 7.23 -1.45 -5.66
N LEU A 29 6.49 -2.17 -4.81
CA LEU A 29 6.08 -1.69 -3.48
C LEU A 29 7.30 -1.47 -2.57
N ASN A 30 8.32 -2.33 -2.65
CA ASN A 30 9.59 -2.14 -1.93
C ASN A 30 10.32 -0.86 -2.35
N VAL A 31 10.44 -0.59 -3.66
CA VAL A 31 11.11 0.63 -4.15
C VAL A 31 10.36 1.88 -3.69
N ILE A 32 9.02 1.88 -3.75
CA ILE A 32 8.21 3.02 -3.28
C ILE A 32 8.38 3.22 -1.77
N TYR A 33 8.32 2.14 -0.97
CA TYR A 33 8.52 2.21 0.46
C TYR A 33 9.90 2.77 0.85
N GLN A 34 10.96 2.34 0.16
CA GLN A 34 12.32 2.85 0.40
C GLN A 34 12.45 4.33 0.04
N LYS A 35 11.82 4.78 -1.04
CA LYS A 35 11.86 6.19 -1.50
C LYS A 35 10.89 7.12 -0.77
N THR A 36 9.97 6.58 0.02
CA THR A 36 9.04 7.40 0.82
C THR A 36 9.71 7.89 2.10
N ARG A 37 9.44 9.14 2.48
CA ARG A 37 9.90 9.75 3.74
C ARG A 37 9.47 8.90 4.95
N PRO A 38 10.34 8.66 5.94
CA PRO A 38 10.01 7.85 7.12
C PRO A 38 8.76 8.32 7.86
N GLU A 39 8.59 9.63 8.02
CA GLU A 39 7.43 10.28 8.65
C GLU A 39 6.12 10.10 7.86
N SER A 40 6.18 9.75 6.58
CA SER A 40 5.01 9.63 5.71
C SER A 40 4.64 8.19 5.36
N LYS A 41 5.38 7.19 5.87
CA LYS A 41 5.13 5.76 5.61
C LYS A 41 4.78 4.98 6.86
N GLY A 42 3.68 4.23 6.79
CA GLY A 42 3.35 3.19 7.77
C GLY A 42 4.21 1.93 7.61
N LYS A 43 4.00 0.94 8.48
CA LYS A 43 4.67 -0.37 8.35
C LYS A 43 4.18 -1.09 7.09
N MET A 44 5.12 -1.65 6.33
CA MET A 44 4.78 -2.63 5.30
C MET A 44 4.30 -3.92 5.98
N ILE A 45 3.09 -4.34 5.68
CA ILE A 45 2.48 -5.57 6.21
C ILE A 45 2.39 -6.56 5.07
N SER A 46 2.92 -7.77 5.25
CA SER A 46 2.77 -8.86 4.28
C SER A 46 2.00 -10.02 4.93
N LEU A 47 0.85 -10.35 4.35
CA LEU A 47 0.01 -11.48 4.78
C LEU A 47 0.30 -12.68 3.87
N ALA A 48 0.93 -13.72 4.42
CA ALA A 48 1.09 -15.01 3.74
C ALA A 48 0.04 -15.99 4.27
N THR A 49 -0.89 -16.44 3.42
CA THR A 49 -1.85 -17.51 3.76
C THR A 49 -1.26 -18.88 3.40
N GLU A 50 -1.39 -19.86 4.29
CA GLU A 50 -0.80 -21.21 4.17
C GLU A 50 -1.29 -22.02 2.95
N THR A 51 -2.44 -21.68 2.37
CA THR A 51 -3.18 -22.53 1.41
C THR A 51 -3.08 -22.08 -0.05
N GLU A 52 -1.86 -21.88 -0.56
CA GLU A 52 -1.58 -21.90 -2.02
C GLU A 52 -2.17 -20.80 -2.92
N ARG A 53 -2.52 -19.62 -2.42
CA ARG A 53 -2.61 -18.42 -3.28
C ARG A 53 -2.02 -17.25 -2.53
N THR A 54 -0.79 -16.88 -2.86
CA THR A 54 -0.11 -15.76 -2.23
C THR A 54 -0.82 -14.47 -2.62
N LEU A 55 -1.85 -14.12 -1.85
CA LEU A 55 -2.44 -12.80 -1.83
C LEU A 55 -1.48 -11.88 -1.06
N PHE A 56 -0.39 -11.51 -1.71
CA PHE A 56 0.51 -10.47 -1.21
C PHE A 56 -0.25 -9.13 -1.21
N PHE A 57 -0.91 -8.82 -0.10
CA PHE A 57 -1.34 -7.47 0.19
C PHE A 57 -0.21 -6.79 0.94
N ASP A 58 0.73 -6.18 0.21
CA ASP A 58 1.65 -5.24 0.84
C ASP A 58 0.88 -3.92 1.03
N PHE A 59 0.43 -3.68 2.26
CA PHE A 59 -0.20 -2.41 2.61
C PHE A 59 0.88 -1.36 2.81
N LEU A 60 0.86 -0.33 1.97
CA LEU A 60 1.65 0.87 2.16
C LEU A 60 0.72 2.04 2.48
N LEU A 61 0.64 2.40 3.75
CA LEU A 61 -0.04 3.62 4.19
C LEU A 61 0.89 4.80 3.88
N LEU A 62 0.51 5.59 2.88
CA LEU A 62 1.17 6.84 2.52
C LEU A 62 0.31 8.02 2.98
N SER A 63 0.90 8.91 3.77
CA SER A 63 0.33 10.25 3.98
C SER A 63 0.95 11.21 2.97
N LEU A 64 0.12 11.72 2.05
CA LEU A 64 0.57 12.57 0.92
C LEU A 64 0.45 14.08 1.20
N GLY A 65 0.03 14.47 2.41
CA GLY A 65 -0.18 15.87 2.80
C GLY A 65 -1.57 16.41 2.47
N ASP A 66 -1.75 17.72 2.65
CA ASP A 66 -3.04 18.40 2.51
C ASP A 66 -3.36 18.78 1.05
N ILE A 67 -4.63 18.61 0.66
CA ILE A 67 -5.15 19.08 -0.63
C ILE A 67 -5.66 20.52 -0.44
N LYS A 68 -5.18 21.47 -1.24
CA LYS A 68 -5.68 22.86 -1.29
C LYS A 68 -6.80 23.03 -2.32
#